data_AF-A0A4Q2AD96-F1
#
_entry.id   AF-A0A4Q2AD96-F1
#
_cell.length_a   1.000
_cell.length_b   1.000
_cell.length_c   1.000
_cell.angle_alpha   90.00
_cell.angle_beta   90.00
_cell.angle_gamma   90.00
#
_symmetry.space_group_name_H-M   'P 1'
#
loop_
_entity.id
_entity.type
_entity.pdbx_description
1 polymer ?
#
loop_
_entity_poly.entity_id
_entity_poly.type
_entity_poly.pdbx_seq_one_letter_code
_entity_poly.pdbx_strand_id
1 'polypeptide(L)'
;MSGAALSTAGRARGVLRDMMARPSGAIGLTLVTLHLALALASPWIVPYDYKSMDATGTLTGPSAAHWLGTDHLGRDVLTRVMLGGREALVITGIATPVAMIWGGLTGVWLGLRGGWPDEVAMRVVDAFLALPGILPLLVLITVFGTGGEVLLPTLAFFFGIPVIRVARAAAHEVVARDFVSAARARGHRPFDIVRREILPNVTDTLLVEGAMRWSWMLLGFSALSFLGFGVAPPRPDWGLMVSDARVYMSLAPLGVIAPVVALSTLIIGINLTADALAKTLGLDRSRKAVI
;
A
#
# COMPACT_ATOMS: atom_id res chain seq x y z
N MET A 1 -13.73 -22.38 -30.77
CA MET A 1 -12.36 -21.89 -31.03
C MET A 1 -11.60 -21.88 -29.72
N SER A 2 -10.53 -22.67 -29.66
CA SER A 2 -9.84 -23.12 -28.44
C SER A 2 -9.05 -21.99 -27.77
N GLY A 3 -9.63 -21.38 -26.74
CA GLY A 3 -8.89 -20.52 -25.81
C GLY A 3 -8.07 -21.38 -24.87
N ALA A 4 -6.79 -21.56 -25.17
CA ALA A 4 -5.86 -22.20 -24.24
C ALA A 4 -5.89 -21.42 -22.92
N ALA A 5 -6.35 -22.07 -21.85
CA ALA A 5 -6.25 -21.53 -20.50
C ALA A 5 -4.76 -21.40 -20.17
N LEU A 6 -4.21 -20.21 -20.39
CA LEU A 6 -2.85 -19.88 -19.98
C LEU A 6 -2.72 -20.25 -18.50
N SER A 7 -1.63 -20.91 -18.13
CA SER A 7 -1.28 -21.10 -16.72
C SER A 7 -1.30 -19.74 -16.01
N THR A 8 -1.60 -19.72 -14.72
CA THR A 8 -1.57 -18.49 -13.90
C THR A 8 -0.27 -17.70 -14.09
N ALA A 9 0.86 -18.40 -14.25
CA ALA A 9 2.16 -17.82 -14.58
C ALA A 9 2.21 -17.18 -15.98
N GLY A 10 1.62 -17.81 -17.01
CA GLY A 10 1.51 -17.26 -18.35
C GLY A 10 0.65 -15.99 -18.41
N ARG A 11 -0.45 -15.97 -17.66
CA ARG A 11 -1.31 -14.79 -17.54
C ARG A 11 -0.59 -13.63 -16.82
N ALA A 12 0.10 -13.90 -15.71
CA ALA A 12 0.88 -12.89 -14.99
C ALA A 12 2.00 -12.29 -15.85
N ARG A 13 2.71 -13.11 -16.62
CA ARG A 13 3.77 -12.65 -17.54
C ARG A 13 3.21 -11.81 -18.69
N GLY A 14 2.03 -12.15 -19.21
CA GLY A 14 1.32 -11.35 -20.20
C GLY A 14 0.96 -9.97 -19.67
N VAL A 15 0.32 -9.92 -18.48
CA VAL A 15 -0.03 -8.65 -17.81
C VAL A 15 1.21 -7.79 -17.57
N LEU A 16 2.29 -8.37 -17.05
CA LEU A 16 3.53 -7.62 -16.81
C LEU A 16 4.13 -7.05 -18.10
N ARG A 17 4.15 -7.84 -19.17
CA ARG A 17 4.61 -7.38 -20.50
C ARG A 17 3.77 -6.22 -21.00
N ASP A 18 2.45 -6.30 -20.88
CA ASP A 18 1.52 -5.27 -21.34
C ASP A 18 1.62 -4.00 -20.48
N MET A 19 1.94 -4.13 -19.19
CA MET A 19 2.23 -3.01 -18.30
C MET A 19 3.54 -2.33 -18.72
N MET A 20 4.61 -3.09 -18.95
CA MET A 20 5.91 -2.55 -19.37
C MET A 20 5.88 -1.91 -20.76
N ALA A 21 4.95 -2.32 -21.63
CA ALA A 21 4.74 -1.67 -22.93
C ALA A 21 4.17 -0.24 -22.81
N ARG A 22 3.66 0.15 -21.64
CA ARG A 22 3.11 1.48 -21.37
C ARG A 22 4.12 2.33 -20.61
N PRO A 23 4.25 3.64 -20.92
CA PRO A 23 5.18 4.52 -20.21
C PRO A 23 4.94 4.57 -18.70
N SER A 24 3.67 4.67 -18.25
CA SER A 24 3.35 4.68 -16.82
C SER A 24 3.74 3.36 -16.14
N GLY A 25 3.47 2.22 -16.79
CA GLY A 25 3.82 0.92 -16.23
C GLY A 25 5.33 0.68 -16.18
N ALA A 26 6.07 1.07 -17.22
CA ALA A 26 7.53 0.98 -17.23
C ALA A 26 8.17 1.82 -16.11
N ILE A 27 7.77 3.09 -15.96
CA ILE A 27 8.28 3.98 -14.91
C ILE A 27 7.88 3.45 -13.53
N GLY A 28 6.59 3.11 -13.35
CA GLY A 28 6.05 2.62 -12.09
C GLY A 28 6.76 1.37 -11.58
N LEU A 29 6.82 0.34 -12.42
CA LEU A 29 7.47 -0.93 -12.09
C LEU A 29 8.97 -0.74 -11.82
N THR A 30 9.64 0.11 -12.58
CA THR A 30 11.07 0.40 -12.37
C THR A 30 11.29 1.05 -11.01
N LEU A 31 10.49 2.06 -10.64
CA LEU A 31 10.61 2.73 -9.34
C LEU A 31 10.31 1.78 -8.18
N VAL A 32 9.24 0.99 -8.26
CA VAL A 32 8.91 0.00 -7.21
C VAL A 32 10.01 -1.05 -7.09
N THR A 33 10.49 -1.58 -8.22
CA THR A 33 11.56 -2.59 -8.25
C THR A 33 12.86 -2.04 -7.69
N LEU A 34 13.21 -0.79 -8.01
CA LEU A 34 14.39 -0.12 -7.49
C LEU A 34 14.33 0.03 -5.97
N HIS A 35 13.18 0.44 -5.42
CA HIS A 35 13.03 0.56 -3.97
C HIS A 35 13.03 -0.79 -3.25
N LEU A 36 12.42 -1.82 -3.84
CA LEU A 36 12.50 -3.19 -3.31
C LEU A 36 13.94 -3.70 -3.33
N ALA A 37 14.65 -3.52 -4.45
CA ALA A 37 16.06 -3.88 -4.58
C ALA A 37 16.92 -3.13 -3.57
N LEU A 38 16.71 -1.82 -3.40
CA LEU A 38 17.41 -1.00 -2.42
C LEU A 38 17.13 -1.46 -0.99
N ALA A 39 15.87 -1.74 -0.64
CA ALA A 39 15.47 -2.19 0.70
C ALA A 39 16.04 -3.57 1.06
N LEU A 40 16.19 -4.44 0.06
CA LEU A 40 16.86 -5.73 0.24
C LEU A 40 18.37 -5.54 0.32
N ALA A 41 18.98 -4.81 -0.62
CA ALA A 41 20.42 -4.70 -0.76
C ALA A 41 21.08 -3.80 0.31
N SER A 42 20.37 -2.78 0.81
CA SER A 42 20.93 -1.73 1.68
C SER A 42 21.72 -2.24 2.88
N PRO A 43 21.32 -3.31 3.62
CA PRO A 43 22.12 -3.80 4.75
C PRO A 43 23.56 -4.22 4.39
N TRP A 44 23.85 -4.52 3.12
CA TRP A 44 25.18 -4.94 2.67
C TRP A 44 25.97 -3.84 1.96
N ILE A 45 25.31 -2.78 1.50
CA ILE A 45 25.93 -1.73 0.68
C ILE A 45 26.04 -0.37 1.38
N VAL A 46 25.41 -0.19 2.55
CA VAL A 46 25.51 1.08 3.28
C VAL A 46 26.94 1.33 3.78
N PRO A 47 27.41 2.59 3.73
CA PRO A 47 28.79 2.92 4.11
C PRO A 47 29.03 2.90 5.63
N TYR A 48 28.00 3.10 6.44
CA TYR A 48 28.12 3.21 7.91
C TYR A 48 27.07 2.36 8.63
N ASP A 49 27.28 2.11 9.93
CA ASP A 49 26.22 1.61 10.80
C ASP A 49 25.20 2.74 11.03
N TYR A 50 23.91 2.48 10.80
CA TYR A 50 22.86 3.48 11.02
C TYR A 50 22.74 3.95 12.47
N LYS A 51 23.32 3.22 13.42
CA LYS A 51 23.37 3.55 14.85
C LYS A 51 24.60 4.39 15.23
N SER A 52 25.65 4.43 14.41
CA SER A 52 26.88 5.12 14.78
C SER A 52 26.65 6.63 14.84
N MET A 53 26.85 7.21 16.01
CA MET A 53 26.72 8.64 16.28
C MET A 53 28.09 9.29 16.35
N ASP A 54 28.20 10.52 15.86
CA ASP A 54 29.40 11.36 15.97
C ASP A 54 29.00 12.76 16.44
N ALA A 55 29.25 13.04 17.73
CA ALA A 55 28.93 14.34 18.32
C ALA A 55 29.76 15.50 17.76
N THR A 56 30.90 15.22 17.12
CA THR A 56 31.77 16.25 16.53
C THR A 56 31.35 16.62 15.11
N GLY A 57 30.66 15.72 14.42
CA GLY A 57 30.20 15.85 13.04
C GLY A 57 28.69 16.01 12.91
N THR A 58 28.00 16.69 13.83
CA THR A 58 26.54 16.88 13.74
C THR A 58 26.15 17.93 12.70
N LEU A 59 25.05 17.70 11.97
CA LEU A 59 24.48 18.64 10.99
C LEU A 59 25.50 19.13 9.94
N THR A 60 26.42 18.26 9.55
CA THR A 60 27.40 18.58 8.51
C THR A 60 26.79 18.38 7.13
N GLY A 61 27.15 19.25 6.18
CA GLY A 61 26.72 19.12 4.80
C GLY A 61 27.37 17.95 4.05
N PRO A 62 27.00 17.75 2.77
CA PRO A 62 27.62 16.75 1.91
C PRO A 62 29.15 16.82 1.90
N SER A 63 29.78 15.66 2.05
CA SER A 63 31.23 15.50 1.98
C SER A 63 31.59 14.15 1.36
N ALA A 64 32.88 13.94 1.07
CA ALA A 64 33.37 12.65 0.57
C ALA A 64 33.15 11.50 1.57
N ALA A 65 33.12 11.80 2.87
CA ALA A 65 32.77 10.85 3.92
C ALA A 65 31.24 10.65 3.99
N HIS A 66 30.48 11.74 4.10
CA HIS A 66 29.02 11.70 4.23
C HIS A 66 28.34 12.31 3.01
N TRP A 67 27.96 11.48 2.03
CA TRP A 67 27.50 11.95 0.71
C TRP A 67 26.23 12.81 0.77
N LEU A 68 25.36 12.55 1.75
CA LEU A 68 24.16 13.37 2.02
C LEU A 68 24.29 14.19 3.31
N GLY A 69 25.49 14.28 3.87
CA GLY A 69 25.75 14.90 5.16
C GLY A 69 25.30 14.02 6.35
N THR A 70 25.27 14.65 7.53
CA THR A 70 24.92 14.00 8.79
C THR A 70 23.70 14.65 9.44
N ASP A 71 22.99 13.88 10.26
CA ASP A 71 21.85 14.39 11.03
C ASP A 71 22.29 15.08 12.35
N HIS A 72 21.31 15.47 13.17
CA HIS A 72 21.52 16.15 14.45
C HIS A 72 22.26 15.31 15.51
N LEU A 73 22.42 14.00 15.28
CA LEU A 73 23.21 13.09 16.11
C LEU A 73 24.53 12.68 15.43
N GLY A 74 24.87 13.30 14.29
CA GLY A 74 26.06 12.98 13.51
C GLY A 74 25.96 11.65 12.76
N ARG A 75 24.75 11.10 12.59
CA ARG A 75 24.56 9.85 11.85
C ARG A 75 24.50 10.14 10.36
N ASP A 76 25.05 9.24 9.55
CA ASP A 76 25.07 9.38 8.10
C ASP A 76 23.66 9.35 7.48
N VAL A 77 23.27 10.42 6.79
CA VAL A 77 21.92 10.57 6.21
C VAL A 77 21.70 9.56 5.08
N LEU A 78 22.71 9.29 4.24
CA LEU A 78 22.58 8.36 3.11
C LEU A 78 22.26 6.94 3.60
N THR A 79 23.05 6.43 4.54
CA THR A 79 22.85 5.15 5.23
C THR A 79 21.43 5.03 5.76
N ARG A 80 20.96 6.07 6.47
CA ARG A 80 19.62 6.08 7.06
C ARG A 80 18.53 6.12 5.99
N VAL A 81 18.70 6.87 4.90
CA VAL A 81 17.73 6.89 3.78
C VAL A 81 17.64 5.54 3.09
N MET A 82 18.78 4.90 2.79
CA MET A 82 18.80 3.59 2.12
C MET A 82 18.13 2.48 2.94
N LEU A 83 18.26 2.55 4.28
CA LEU A 83 17.63 1.60 5.19
C LEU A 83 16.18 1.98 5.57
N GLY A 84 15.81 3.26 5.47
CA GLY A 84 14.56 3.81 6.00
C GLY A 84 13.29 3.29 5.34
N GLY A 85 13.36 2.81 4.10
CA GLY A 85 12.20 2.26 3.39
C GLY A 85 11.82 0.84 3.80
N ARG A 86 12.68 0.13 4.54
CA ARG A 86 12.53 -1.32 4.78
C ARG A 86 11.29 -1.64 5.62
N GLU A 87 11.14 -0.97 6.76
CA GLU A 87 10.00 -1.18 7.66
C GLU A 87 8.69 -0.77 6.98
N ALA A 88 8.70 0.37 6.29
CA ALA A 88 7.55 0.83 5.51
C ALA A 88 7.11 -0.21 4.47
N LEU A 89 8.05 -0.76 3.70
CA LEU A 89 7.76 -1.79 2.68
C LEU A 89 7.28 -3.10 3.29
N VAL A 90 7.87 -3.57 4.39
CA VAL A 90 7.48 -4.82 5.05
C VAL A 90 6.09 -4.69 5.67
N ILE A 91 5.89 -3.69 6.53
CA ILE A 91 4.63 -3.50 7.26
C ILE A 91 3.50 -3.26 6.27
N THR A 92 3.69 -2.36 5.29
CA THR A 92 2.61 -2.05 4.35
C THR A 92 2.44 -3.08 3.25
N GLY A 93 3.52 -3.75 2.84
CA GLY A 93 3.46 -4.86 1.89
C GLY A 93 2.71 -6.07 2.43
N ILE A 94 2.75 -6.32 3.75
CA ILE A 94 2.01 -7.41 4.39
C ILE A 94 0.60 -6.98 4.82
N ALA A 95 0.44 -5.77 5.36
CA ALA A 95 -0.87 -5.30 5.79
C ALA A 95 -1.85 -5.08 4.62
N THR A 96 -1.37 -4.75 3.41
CA THR A 96 -2.27 -4.49 2.27
C THR A 96 -2.99 -5.77 1.84
N PRO A 97 -2.31 -6.90 1.56
CA PRO A 97 -2.99 -8.16 1.26
C PRO A 97 -3.98 -8.56 2.34
N VAL A 98 -3.64 -8.40 3.63
CA VAL A 98 -4.56 -8.71 4.74
C VAL A 98 -5.80 -7.82 4.64
N ALA A 99 -5.63 -6.50 4.50
CA ALA A 99 -6.70 -5.52 4.30
C ALA A 99 -7.62 -5.89 3.11
N MET A 100 -7.00 -6.28 2.00
CA MET A 100 -7.70 -6.66 0.78
C MET A 100 -8.47 -7.97 0.93
N ILE A 101 -7.90 -8.97 1.62
CA ILE A 101 -8.56 -10.26 1.82
C ILE A 101 -9.78 -10.09 2.73
N TRP A 102 -9.62 -9.54 3.93
CA TRP A 102 -10.74 -9.48 4.86
C TRP A 102 -11.79 -8.46 4.39
N GLY A 103 -11.38 -7.28 3.93
CA GLY A 103 -12.28 -6.24 3.44
C GLY A 103 -12.97 -6.66 2.15
N GLY A 104 -12.22 -7.28 1.24
CA GLY A 104 -12.73 -7.78 -0.05
C GLY A 104 -13.74 -8.90 0.13
N LEU A 105 -13.44 -9.91 0.95
CA LEU A 105 -14.38 -11.00 1.25
C LEU A 105 -15.64 -10.50 1.94
N THR A 106 -15.49 -9.58 2.90
CA THR A 106 -16.62 -8.97 3.61
C THR A 106 -17.52 -8.20 2.64
N GLY A 107 -16.94 -7.34 1.79
CA GLY A 107 -17.70 -6.57 0.81
C GLY A 107 -18.40 -7.44 -0.22
N VAL A 108 -17.72 -8.46 -0.77
CA VAL A 108 -18.31 -9.42 -1.71
C VAL A 108 -19.50 -10.16 -1.07
N TRP A 109 -19.34 -10.59 0.19
CA TRP A 109 -20.40 -11.28 0.91
C TRP A 109 -21.63 -10.38 1.14
N LEU A 110 -21.43 -9.14 1.56
CA LEU A 110 -22.50 -8.15 1.75
C LEU A 110 -23.21 -7.84 0.42
N GLY A 111 -22.44 -7.70 -0.67
CA GLY A 111 -22.97 -7.50 -2.02
C GLY A 111 -23.84 -8.66 -2.52
N LEU A 112 -23.47 -9.91 -2.22
CA LEU A 112 -24.30 -11.07 -2.57
C LEU A 112 -25.60 -11.12 -1.75
N ARG A 113 -25.50 -10.85 -0.44
CA ARG A 113 -26.60 -11.04 0.50
C ARG A 113 -27.68 -9.97 0.35
N GLY A 114 -27.27 -8.70 0.27
CA GLY A 114 -28.18 -7.55 0.27
C GLY A 114 -29.10 -7.49 1.50
N GLY A 115 -30.16 -6.67 1.39
CA GLY A 115 -31.19 -6.51 2.42
C GLY A 115 -30.70 -5.79 3.69
N TRP A 116 -31.47 -5.92 4.78
CA TRP A 116 -31.20 -5.20 6.03
C TRP A 116 -29.82 -5.48 6.67
N PRO A 117 -29.22 -6.70 6.62
CA PRO A 117 -27.90 -6.92 7.23
C PRO A 117 -26.79 -6.18 6.48
N ASP A 118 -26.93 -6.06 5.15
CA ASP A 118 -26.05 -5.25 4.33
C ASP A 118 -26.18 -3.76 4.69
N GLU A 119 -27.40 -3.27 4.83
CA GLU A 119 -27.67 -1.88 5.23
C GLU A 119 -27.06 -1.54 6.59
N VAL A 120 -27.26 -2.40 7.60
CA VAL A 120 -26.68 -2.23 8.95
C VAL A 120 -25.15 -2.29 8.92
N ALA A 121 -24.57 -3.27 8.20
CA ALA A 121 -23.11 -3.35 8.08
C ALA A 121 -22.53 -2.10 7.41
N MET A 122 -23.20 -1.58 6.38
CA MET A 122 -22.78 -0.36 5.71
C MET A 122 -22.92 0.88 6.60
N ARG A 123 -23.89 0.96 7.52
CA ARG A 123 -23.94 2.03 8.53
C ARG A 123 -22.69 2.01 9.43
N VAL A 124 -22.22 0.83 9.83
CA VAL A 124 -21.00 0.70 10.64
C VAL A 124 -19.76 1.12 9.84
N VAL A 125 -19.66 0.68 8.57
CA VAL A 125 -18.59 1.11 7.66
C VAL A 125 -18.59 2.63 7.50
N ASP A 126 -19.75 3.22 7.22
CA ASP A 126 -19.90 4.67 7.03
C ASP A 126 -19.51 5.45 8.30
N ALA A 127 -19.83 4.93 9.49
CA ALA A 127 -19.41 5.52 10.76
C ALA A 127 -17.88 5.55 10.93
N PHE A 128 -17.19 4.46 10.57
CA PHE A 128 -15.72 4.45 10.57
C PHE A 128 -15.12 5.38 9.53
N LEU A 129 -15.70 5.45 8.32
CA LEU A 129 -15.21 6.31 7.25
C LEU A 129 -15.46 7.81 7.50
N ALA A 130 -16.42 8.14 8.38
CA ALA A 130 -16.65 9.52 8.81
C ALA A 130 -15.57 10.02 9.78
N LEU A 131 -14.82 9.13 10.43
CA LEU A 131 -13.69 9.51 11.27
C LEU A 131 -12.52 9.99 10.42
N PRO A 132 -11.78 11.03 10.85
CA PRO A 132 -10.52 11.39 10.22
C PRO A 132 -9.56 10.19 10.23
N GLY A 133 -9.12 9.74 9.04
CA GLY A 133 -8.52 8.42 8.85
C GLY A 133 -7.26 8.12 9.65
N ILE A 134 -6.55 9.13 10.17
CA ILE A 134 -5.36 8.95 11.02
C ILE A 134 -5.68 8.84 12.52
N LEU A 135 -6.80 9.42 12.97
CA LEU A 135 -7.15 9.48 14.39
C LEU A 135 -7.35 8.09 15.03
N PRO A 136 -8.12 7.16 14.46
CA PRO A 136 -8.29 5.86 15.10
C PRO A 136 -6.97 5.08 15.18
N LEU A 137 -6.09 5.25 14.18
CA LEU A 137 -4.77 4.63 14.17
C LEU A 137 -3.91 5.17 15.31
N LEU A 138 -3.88 6.51 15.47
CA LEU A 138 -3.16 7.16 16.57
C LEU A 138 -3.64 6.69 17.94
N VAL A 139 -4.96 6.59 18.14
CA VAL A 139 -5.53 6.12 19.41
C VAL A 139 -5.07 4.69 19.72
N LEU A 140 -5.19 3.76 18.77
CA LEU A 140 -4.73 2.38 19.01
C LEU A 140 -3.23 2.32 19.28
N ILE A 141 -2.40 2.98 18.48
CA ILE A 141 -0.94 2.92 18.64
C ILE A 141 -0.50 3.57 19.95
N THR A 142 -1.18 4.63 20.38
CA THR A 142 -0.90 5.27 21.68
C THR A 142 -1.22 4.33 22.85
N VAL A 143 -2.30 3.55 22.75
CA VAL A 143 -2.73 2.62 23.81
C VAL A 143 -1.90 1.34 23.82
N PHE A 144 -1.62 0.77 22.65
CA PHE A 144 -0.99 -0.55 22.51
C PHE A 144 0.52 -0.49 22.28
N GLY A 145 1.07 0.70 22.02
CA GLY A 145 2.50 0.93 21.83
C GLY A 145 2.93 1.03 20.36
N THR A 146 4.19 1.41 20.18
CA THR A 146 4.82 1.64 18.87
C THR A 146 5.67 0.42 18.47
N GLY A 147 5.17 -0.36 17.52
CA GLY A 147 5.82 -1.59 17.09
C GLY A 147 5.20 -2.17 15.83
N GLY A 148 5.93 -3.00 15.10
CA GLY A 148 5.44 -3.63 13.87
C GLY A 148 4.24 -4.55 14.14
N GLU A 149 4.25 -5.21 15.30
CA GLU A 149 3.20 -6.07 15.84
C GLU A 149 1.89 -5.33 16.16
N VAL A 150 1.94 -4.02 16.42
CA VAL A 150 0.75 -3.18 16.62
C VAL A 150 0.36 -2.48 15.32
N LEU A 151 1.34 -1.93 14.60
CA LEU A 151 1.13 -1.17 13.36
C LEU A 151 0.51 -2.04 12.26
N LEU A 152 1.01 -3.26 12.05
CA LEU A 152 0.55 -4.14 10.97
C LEU A 152 -0.93 -4.50 11.11
N PRO A 153 -1.42 -5.08 12.23
CA PRO A 153 -2.84 -5.40 12.37
C PRO A 153 -3.73 -4.15 12.40
N THR A 154 -3.26 -3.05 13.01
CA THR A 154 -4.00 -1.79 13.04
C THR A 154 -4.21 -1.25 11.61
N LEU A 155 -3.13 -1.15 10.83
CA LEU A 155 -3.21 -0.70 9.45
C LEU A 155 -4.06 -1.65 8.61
N ALA A 156 -3.85 -2.97 8.73
CA ALA A 156 -4.62 -3.95 7.98
C ALA A 156 -6.13 -3.83 8.27
N PHE A 157 -6.52 -3.63 9.53
CA PHE A 157 -7.92 -3.47 9.92
C PHE A 157 -8.51 -2.13 9.45
N PHE A 158 -7.85 -0.99 9.63
CA PHE A 158 -8.46 0.28 9.24
C PHE A 158 -8.44 0.50 7.72
N PHE A 159 -7.39 0.05 7.02
CA PHE A 159 -7.30 0.20 5.56
C PHE A 159 -8.14 -0.81 4.79
N GLY A 160 -8.64 -1.89 5.41
CA GLY A 160 -9.59 -2.78 4.73
C GLY A 160 -11.05 -2.30 4.82
N ILE A 161 -11.39 -1.38 5.74
CA ILE A 161 -12.76 -0.85 5.86
C ILE A 161 -13.23 -0.20 4.54
N PRO A 162 -12.46 0.68 3.88
CA PRO A 162 -12.87 1.22 2.59
C PRO A 162 -12.93 0.17 1.47
N VAL A 163 -12.13 -0.91 1.57
CA VAL A 163 -12.14 -2.02 0.61
C VAL A 163 -13.48 -2.75 0.63
N ILE A 164 -14.16 -2.84 1.78
CA ILE A 164 -15.51 -3.41 1.89
C ILE A 164 -16.45 -2.72 0.90
N ARG A 165 -16.42 -1.39 0.83
CA ARG A 165 -17.31 -0.60 -0.03
C ARG A 165 -17.02 -0.84 -1.51
N VAL A 166 -15.74 -0.88 -1.89
CA VAL A 166 -15.32 -1.13 -3.28
C VAL A 166 -15.70 -2.55 -3.71
N ALA A 167 -15.38 -3.54 -2.87
CA ALA A 167 -15.68 -4.94 -3.13
C ALA A 167 -17.19 -5.21 -3.19
N ARG A 168 -17.97 -4.56 -2.32
CA ARG A 168 -19.44 -4.61 -2.33
C ARG A 168 -20.00 -4.02 -3.62
N ALA A 169 -19.53 -2.86 -4.04
CA ALA A 169 -19.98 -2.23 -5.28
C ALA A 169 -19.69 -3.12 -6.50
N ALA A 170 -18.49 -3.68 -6.58
CA ALA A 170 -18.11 -4.61 -7.65
C ALA A 170 -18.95 -5.90 -7.62
N ALA A 171 -19.23 -6.44 -6.43
CA ALA A 171 -20.06 -7.64 -6.29
C ALA A 171 -21.51 -7.40 -6.73
N HIS A 172 -22.10 -6.23 -6.42
CA HIS A 172 -23.45 -5.89 -6.87
C HIS A 172 -23.59 -5.92 -8.40
N GLU A 173 -22.59 -5.41 -9.13
CA GLU A 173 -22.58 -5.45 -10.60
C GLU A 173 -22.60 -6.89 -11.14
N VAL A 174 -21.86 -7.79 -10.50
CA VAL A 174 -21.77 -9.20 -10.91
C VAL A 174 -23.03 -9.97 -10.52
N VAL A 175 -23.58 -9.71 -9.33
CA VAL A 175 -24.79 -10.39 -8.82
C VAL A 175 -26.00 -10.14 -9.72
N ALA A 176 -26.05 -9.02 -10.42
CA ALA A 176 -27.10 -8.68 -11.37
C ALA A 176 -27.04 -9.47 -12.70
N ARG A 177 -26.00 -10.29 -12.95
CA ARG A 177 -25.80 -11.01 -14.22
C ARG A 177 -26.54 -12.35 -14.25
N ASP A 178 -26.99 -12.75 -15.45
CA ASP A 178 -27.83 -13.94 -15.66
C ASP A 178 -27.21 -15.25 -15.16
N PHE A 179 -25.89 -15.41 -15.27
CA PHE A 179 -25.22 -16.64 -14.80
C PHE A 179 -25.31 -16.80 -13.27
N VAL A 180 -25.38 -15.70 -12.51
CA VAL A 180 -25.58 -15.75 -11.05
C VAL A 180 -27.02 -16.15 -10.73
N SER A 181 -28.00 -15.59 -11.45
CA SER A 181 -29.41 -15.98 -11.34
C SER A 181 -29.62 -17.46 -11.67
N ALA A 182 -28.97 -17.96 -12.73
CA ALA A 182 -28.99 -19.37 -13.10
C ALA A 182 -28.32 -20.27 -12.04
N ALA A 183 -27.22 -19.83 -11.42
CA ALA A 183 -26.60 -20.55 -10.31
C ALA A 183 -27.53 -20.64 -9.08
N ARG A 184 -28.23 -19.54 -8.75
CA ARG A 184 -29.25 -19.52 -7.69
C ARG A 184 -30.41 -20.47 -7.99
N ALA A 185 -30.92 -20.47 -9.22
CA ALA A 185 -32.01 -21.36 -9.64
C ALA A 185 -31.64 -22.85 -9.56
N ARG A 186 -30.35 -23.19 -9.76
CA ARG A 186 -29.81 -24.54 -9.58
C ARG A 186 -29.58 -24.93 -8.11
N GLY A 187 -29.88 -24.06 -7.15
CA GLY A 187 -29.72 -24.34 -5.73
C GLY A 187 -28.28 -24.29 -5.22
N HIS A 188 -27.37 -23.60 -5.93
CA HIS A 188 -26.00 -23.41 -5.44
C HIS A 188 -26.01 -22.63 -4.10
N ARG A 189 -25.16 -23.06 -3.15
CA ARG A 189 -25.05 -22.38 -1.86
C ARG A 189 -24.42 -20.99 -2.05
N PRO A 190 -24.74 -20.00 -1.19
CA PRO A 190 -24.16 -18.66 -1.29
C PRO A 190 -22.63 -18.64 -1.37
N PHE A 191 -21.96 -19.49 -0.60
CA PHE A 191 -20.50 -19.62 -0.62
C PHE A 191 -19.97 -20.12 -1.98
N ASP A 192 -20.67 -21.06 -2.63
CA ASP A 192 -20.31 -21.55 -3.95
C ASP A 192 -20.46 -20.44 -5.00
N ILE A 193 -21.51 -19.63 -4.89
CA ILE A 193 -21.74 -18.47 -5.77
C ILE A 193 -20.61 -17.45 -5.58
N VAL A 194 -20.24 -17.10 -4.33
CA VAL A 194 -19.12 -16.20 -4.07
C VAL A 194 -17.84 -16.71 -4.71
N ARG A 195 -17.48 -17.97 -4.45
CA ARG A 195 -16.19 -18.52 -4.88
C ARG A 195 -16.10 -18.74 -6.39
N ARG A 196 -17.17 -19.24 -7.02
CA ARG A 196 -17.14 -19.67 -8.43
C ARG A 196 -17.62 -18.59 -9.39
N GLU A 197 -18.55 -17.76 -8.95
CA GLU A 197 -19.20 -16.78 -9.83
C GLU A 197 -18.72 -15.36 -9.54
N ILE A 198 -18.69 -14.92 -8.27
CA ILE A 198 -18.41 -13.50 -7.96
C ILE A 198 -16.92 -13.20 -7.91
N LEU A 199 -16.14 -13.92 -7.08
CA LEU A 199 -14.72 -13.63 -6.86
C LEU A 199 -13.92 -13.56 -8.18
N PRO A 200 -14.03 -14.52 -9.12
CA PRO A 200 -13.30 -14.45 -10.37
C PRO A 200 -13.64 -13.22 -11.23
N ASN A 201 -14.88 -12.71 -11.13
CA ASN A 201 -15.34 -11.56 -11.90
C ASN A 201 -14.97 -10.21 -11.26
N VAL A 202 -14.76 -10.16 -9.93
CA VAL A 202 -14.36 -8.93 -9.23
C VAL A 202 -12.85 -8.86 -8.95
N THR A 203 -12.10 -9.92 -9.22
CA THR A 203 -10.66 -10.00 -8.90
C THR A 203 -9.88 -8.87 -9.55
N ASP A 204 -10.16 -8.54 -10.81
CA ASP A 204 -9.44 -7.49 -11.53
C ASP A 204 -9.66 -6.11 -10.86
N THR A 205 -10.89 -5.81 -10.45
CA THR A 205 -11.21 -4.60 -9.67
C THR A 205 -10.50 -4.59 -8.32
N LEU A 206 -10.49 -5.72 -7.60
CA LEU A 206 -9.81 -5.83 -6.31
C LEU A 206 -8.29 -5.71 -6.43
N LEU A 207 -7.68 -6.22 -7.50
CA LEU A 207 -6.24 -6.09 -7.71
C LEU A 207 -5.81 -4.63 -7.89
N VAL A 208 -6.59 -3.87 -8.65
CA VAL A 208 -6.35 -2.44 -8.85
C VAL A 208 -6.58 -1.65 -7.57
N GLU A 209 -7.67 -1.94 -6.86
CA GLU A 209 -7.92 -1.36 -5.54
C GLU A 209 -6.77 -1.68 -4.58
N GLY A 210 -6.24 -2.91 -4.59
CA GLY A 210 -5.11 -3.30 -3.75
C GLY A 210 -3.85 -2.48 -4.02
N ALA A 211 -3.52 -2.23 -5.29
CA ALA A 211 -2.37 -1.40 -5.65
C ALA A 211 -2.53 0.05 -5.17
N MET A 212 -3.73 0.62 -5.34
CA MET A 212 -4.05 1.97 -4.83
C MET A 212 -4.03 2.00 -3.29
N ARG A 213 -4.58 0.97 -2.66
CA ARG A 213 -4.66 0.83 -1.20
C ARG A 213 -3.28 0.78 -0.57
N TRP A 214 -2.33 0.12 -1.22
CA TRP A 214 -0.94 0.07 -0.75
C TRP A 214 -0.32 1.48 -0.67
N SER A 215 -0.51 2.31 -1.70
CA SER A 215 -0.04 3.71 -1.70
C SER A 215 -0.62 4.50 -0.54
N TRP A 216 -1.93 4.43 -0.32
CA TRP A 216 -2.59 5.12 0.79
C TRP A 216 -2.08 4.66 2.15
N MET A 217 -1.83 3.36 2.30
CA MET A 217 -1.34 2.82 3.55
C MET A 217 0.13 3.15 3.81
N LEU A 218 0.96 3.23 2.77
CA LEU A 218 2.34 3.73 2.85
C LEU A 218 2.37 5.19 3.31
N LEU A 219 1.48 6.02 2.79
CA LEU A 219 1.33 7.41 3.23
C LEU A 219 0.83 7.48 4.68
N GLY A 220 -0.16 6.68 5.05
CA GLY A 220 -0.67 6.60 6.42
C GLY A 220 0.40 6.16 7.43
N PHE A 221 1.16 5.11 7.09
CA PHE A 221 2.30 4.65 7.89
C PHE A 221 3.37 5.74 8.06
N SER A 222 3.70 6.45 6.98
CA SER A 222 4.70 7.53 7.01
C SER A 222 4.21 8.72 7.81
N ALA A 223 2.92 9.06 7.73
CA ALA A 223 2.32 10.12 8.52
C ALA A 223 2.33 9.80 10.03
N LEU A 224 2.01 8.56 10.41
CA LEU A 224 2.14 8.10 11.80
C LEU A 224 3.58 8.17 12.28
N SER A 225 4.53 7.74 11.45
CA SER A 225 5.95 7.78 11.79
C SER A 225 6.48 9.20 11.93
N PHE A 226 6.02 10.12 11.08
CA PHE A 226 6.28 11.55 11.21
C PHE A 226 5.71 12.16 12.51
N LEU A 227 4.59 11.62 13.00
CA LEU A 227 4.00 12.03 14.27
C LEU A 227 4.66 11.35 15.49
N GLY A 228 5.67 10.50 15.30
CA GLY A 228 6.38 9.79 16.37
C GLY A 228 5.75 8.46 16.79
N PHE A 229 4.72 7.99 16.07
CA PHE A 229 4.00 6.74 16.35
C PHE A 229 4.41 5.59 15.44
N GLY A 230 5.54 5.74 14.75
CA GLY A 230 6.04 4.77 13.78
C GLY A 230 7.05 3.80 14.37
N VAL A 231 8.11 3.57 13.60
CA VAL A 231 9.26 2.76 14.01
C VAL A 231 10.00 3.44 15.15
N ALA A 232 10.31 2.69 16.21
CA ALA A 232 11.07 3.20 17.33
C ALA A 232 12.55 3.48 16.95
N PRO A 233 13.13 4.65 17.33
CA PRO A 233 14.56 4.92 17.19
C PRO A 233 15.42 3.84 17.88
N PRO A 234 16.67 3.59 17.41
CA PRO A 234 17.41 4.31 16.37
C PRO A 234 17.17 3.80 14.94
N ARG A 235 16.25 2.84 14.74
CA ARG A 235 15.98 2.26 13.41
C ARG A 235 15.59 3.35 12.41
N PRO A 236 16.16 3.36 11.20
CA PRO A 236 15.81 4.35 10.19
C PRO A 236 14.39 4.14 9.68
N ASP A 237 13.66 5.24 9.53
CA ASP A 237 12.32 5.30 8.94
C ASP A 237 12.16 6.67 8.27
N TRP A 238 11.65 6.72 7.04
CA TRP A 238 11.59 7.98 6.30
C TRP A 238 10.68 9.02 6.94
N GLY A 239 9.53 8.63 7.50
CA GLY A 239 8.62 9.56 8.15
C GLY A 239 9.24 10.17 9.41
N LEU A 240 9.88 9.32 10.22
CA LEU A 240 10.60 9.75 11.42
C LEU A 240 11.81 10.63 11.09
N MET A 241 12.59 10.28 10.05
CA MET A 241 13.71 11.10 9.60
C MET A 241 13.27 12.51 9.21
N VAL A 242 12.15 12.64 8.49
CA VAL A 242 11.57 13.94 8.14
C VAL A 242 11.13 14.69 9.41
N SER A 243 10.52 14.01 10.37
CA SER A 243 10.12 14.63 11.65
C SER A 243 11.31 15.18 12.43
N ASP A 244 12.37 14.38 12.56
CA ASP A 244 13.57 14.75 13.31
C ASP A 244 14.34 15.89 12.64
N ALA A 245 14.45 15.87 11.30
CA ALA A 245 15.26 16.82 10.55
C ALA A 245 14.55 18.16 10.27
N ARG A 246 13.21 18.24 10.38
CA ARG A 246 12.45 19.45 9.98
C ARG A 246 12.88 20.72 10.71
N VAL A 247 13.28 20.62 11.98
CA VAL A 247 13.73 21.78 12.79
C VAL A 247 15.14 22.24 12.41
N TYR A 248 15.91 21.39 11.73
CA TYR A 248 17.28 21.65 11.29
C TYR A 248 17.38 21.91 9.78
N MET A 249 16.24 22.08 9.09
CA MET A 249 16.19 22.18 7.63
C MET A 249 17.00 23.37 7.08
N SER A 250 17.13 24.46 7.84
CA SER A 250 17.97 25.61 7.47
C SER A 250 19.47 25.32 7.51
N LEU A 251 19.90 24.30 8.28
CA LEU A 251 21.30 23.92 8.46
C LEU A 251 21.67 22.70 7.60
N ALA A 252 20.86 21.64 7.66
CA ALA A 252 21.08 20.37 6.98
C ALA A 252 19.82 19.94 6.18
N PRO A 253 19.51 20.61 5.06
CA PRO A 253 18.26 20.39 4.33
C PRO A 253 18.11 18.97 3.77
N LEU A 254 19.22 18.29 3.46
CA LEU A 254 19.21 16.93 2.92
C LEU A 254 18.67 15.89 3.90
N GLY A 255 18.73 16.14 5.21
CA GLY A 255 18.09 15.29 6.21
C GLY A 255 16.56 15.21 6.04
N VAL A 256 15.95 16.23 5.43
CA VAL A 256 14.52 16.27 5.08
C VAL A 256 14.29 15.86 3.63
N ILE A 257 15.03 16.46 2.69
CA ILE A 257 14.78 16.32 1.26
C ILE A 257 14.99 14.87 0.80
N ALA A 258 16.07 14.22 1.25
CA ALA A 258 16.40 12.88 0.79
C ALA A 258 15.34 11.82 1.16
N PRO A 259 14.87 11.70 2.43
CA PRO A 259 13.78 10.78 2.76
C PRO A 259 12.45 11.16 2.09
N VAL A 260 12.16 12.46 1.87
CA VAL A 260 10.97 12.89 1.11
C VAL A 260 11.04 12.41 -0.34
N VAL A 261 12.19 12.54 -1.00
CA VAL A 261 12.38 12.07 -2.38
C VAL A 261 12.21 10.55 -2.45
N ALA A 262 12.79 9.81 -1.51
CA ALA A 262 12.65 8.35 -1.46
C ALA A 262 11.18 7.93 -1.27
N LEU A 263 10.49 8.53 -0.31
CA LEU A 263 9.07 8.25 -0.06
C LEU A 263 8.19 8.62 -1.28
N SER A 264 8.36 9.82 -1.84
CA SER A 264 7.58 10.31 -2.97
C SER A 264 7.79 9.47 -4.22
N THR A 265 9.05 9.10 -4.54
CA THR A 265 9.33 8.28 -5.73
C THR A 265 8.77 6.86 -5.61
N LEU A 266 8.77 6.26 -4.41
CA LEU A 266 8.08 5.00 -4.16
C LEU A 266 6.56 5.13 -4.35
N ILE A 267 5.93 6.16 -3.75
CA ILE A 267 4.48 6.41 -3.88
C ILE A 267 4.10 6.63 -5.35
N ILE A 268 4.87 7.43 -6.08
CA ILE A 268 4.67 7.64 -7.52
C ILE A 268 4.80 6.31 -8.27
N GLY A 269 5.82 5.52 -7.94
CA GLY A 269 6.03 4.19 -8.51
C GLY A 269 4.82 3.27 -8.34
N ILE A 270 4.27 3.21 -7.12
CA ILE A 270 3.09 2.38 -6.80
C ILE A 270 1.86 2.87 -7.58
N ASN A 271 1.58 4.18 -7.60
CA ASN A 271 0.41 4.73 -8.29
C ASN A 271 0.49 4.54 -9.82
N LEU A 272 1.66 4.74 -10.42
CA LEU A 272 1.85 4.50 -11.86
C LEU A 272 1.73 3.01 -12.22
N THR A 273 2.18 2.12 -11.33
CA THR A 273 1.99 0.67 -11.47
C THR A 273 0.50 0.31 -11.39
N ALA A 274 -0.25 0.90 -10.44
CA ALA A 274 -1.68 0.70 -10.30
C ALA A 274 -2.48 1.17 -11.53
N ASP A 275 -2.14 2.35 -12.07
CA ASP A 275 -2.72 2.90 -13.30
C ASP A 275 -2.48 1.98 -14.51
N ALA A 276 -1.24 1.50 -14.68
CA ALA A 276 -0.92 0.56 -15.76
C ALA A 276 -1.65 -0.78 -15.59
N LEU A 277 -1.78 -1.27 -14.36
CA LEU A 277 -2.55 -2.48 -14.06
C LEU A 277 -4.04 -2.30 -14.41
N ALA A 278 -4.66 -1.19 -14.02
CA ALA A 278 -6.05 -0.88 -14.35
C ALA A 278 -6.31 -0.84 -15.86
N LYS A 279 -5.38 -0.22 -16.60
CA LYS A 279 -5.47 -0.11 -18.05
C LYS A 279 -5.23 -1.42 -18.79
N THR A 280 -4.39 -2.31 -18.25
CA THR A 280 -4.14 -3.64 -18.85
C THR A 280 -5.29 -4.62 -18.57
N LEU A 281 -5.90 -4.53 -17.39
CA LEU A 281 -7.10 -5.29 -17.04
C LEU A 281 -8.39 -4.73 -17.70
N GLY A 282 -8.31 -3.57 -18.36
CA GLY A 282 -9.42 -3.02 -19.14
C GLY A 282 -10.50 -2.30 -18.31
N LEU A 283 -10.24 -2.02 -17.04
CA LEU A 283 -11.20 -1.34 -16.14
C LEU A 283 -11.51 0.11 -16.58
N ASP A 284 -10.62 0.75 -17.35
CA ASP A 284 -10.88 2.08 -17.95
C ASP A 284 -11.84 2.02 -19.14
N ARG A 285 -12.00 0.86 -19.80
CA ARG A 285 -12.84 0.73 -20.99
C ARG A 285 -14.31 0.50 -20.66
N SER A 286 -14.63 -0.15 -19.53
CA SER A 286 -16.02 -0.37 -19.10
C SER A 286 -16.75 0.95 -18.75
N ARG A 287 -16.02 2.00 -18.36
CA ARG A 287 -16.60 3.32 -18.07
C ARG A 287 -16.92 4.15 -19.32
N LYS A 288 -16.28 3.89 -20.45
CA LYS A 288 -16.52 4.61 -21.72
C LYS A 288 -17.63 4.00 -22.58
N ALA A 289 -18.06 2.77 -22.31
CA ALA A 289 -19.14 2.11 -23.05
C ALA A 289 -20.56 2.47 -22.54
N VAL A 290 -20.66 3.35 -21.54
CA VAL A 290 -21.93 3.78 -20.90
C VAL A 290 -22.23 5.26 -21.19
N ILE A 291 -21.61 5.84 -22.22
CA ILE A 291 -21.92 7.19 -22.71
C ILE A 291 -22.27 7.12 -24.18
#